data_AF-A0A521LA74-F1
#
_entry.id   AF-A0A521LA74-F1
#
_cell.length_a   1.000
_cell.length_b   1.000
_cell.length_c   1.000
_cell.angle_alpha   90.00
_cell.angle_beta   90.00
_cell.angle_gamma   90.00
#
_symmetry.space_group_name_H-M   'P 1'
#
loop_
_entity.id
_entity.type
_entity.pdbx_description
1 polymer ?
#
loop_
_entity_poly.entity_id
_entity_poly.type
_entity_poly.pdbx_seq_one_letter_code
_entity_poly.pdbx_strand_id
1 'polypeptide(L)'
;MSRAAKVVASLKVEEMTERQARAEHKRLAEEIAHHDELYHEKDDPEISDAEYDKLRQRLKAIEARFPQLVDMFSPTQKVAPTPTTAFAKVRHVKPMLSLDNAFTDEELQGFLDRVRRGLERETDLKPDAEIALSCEAKIDGLSISLRYEDG
;
A
#
# COMPACT_ATOMS: atom_id res chain seq x y z
N MET A 1 -10.25 18.39 21.68
CA MET A 1 -11.61 18.31 21.10
C MET A 1 -12.67 18.78 22.09
N SER A 2 -13.72 19.46 21.62
CA SER A 2 -14.89 19.83 22.44
C SER A 2 -15.79 18.61 22.73
N ARG A 3 -16.63 18.69 23.78
CA ARG A 3 -17.59 17.63 24.13
C ARG A 3 -18.55 17.31 22.97
N ALA A 4 -18.96 18.34 22.21
CA ALA A 4 -19.82 18.17 21.05
C ALA A 4 -19.12 17.43 19.90
N ALA A 5 -17.83 17.72 19.65
CA ALA A 5 -17.05 17.01 18.63
C ALA A 5 -16.88 15.53 18.96
N LYS A 6 -16.62 15.18 20.23
CA LYS A 6 -16.56 13.78 20.66
C LYS A 6 -17.87 13.03 20.45
N VAL A 7 -19.01 13.68 20.70
CA VAL A 7 -20.33 13.07 20.46
C VAL A 7 -20.52 12.80 18.97
N VAL A 8 -20.21 13.76 18.10
CA VAL A 8 -20.33 13.56 16.64
C VAL A 8 -19.38 12.47 16.12
N ALA A 9 -18.15 12.41 16.63
CA ALA A 9 -17.19 11.35 16.29
C ALA A 9 -17.65 9.94 16.73
N SER A 10 -18.53 9.85 17.75
CA SER A 10 -19.10 8.58 18.20
C SER A 10 -20.36 8.13 17.45
N LEU A 11 -20.98 9.02 16.66
CA LEU A 11 -22.17 8.67 15.88
C LEU A 11 -21.80 7.75 14.71
N LYS A 12 -22.73 6.86 14.37
CA LYS A 12 -22.69 6.11 13.12
C LYS A 12 -22.96 7.06 11.94
N VAL A 13 -22.34 6.79 10.79
CA VAL A 13 -22.43 7.68 9.61
C VAL A 13 -23.88 7.81 9.12
N GLU A 14 -24.67 6.74 9.25
CA GLU A 14 -26.07 6.68 8.84
C GLU A 14 -26.98 7.60 9.67
N GLU A 15 -26.56 7.92 10.90
CA GLU A 15 -27.32 8.72 11.87
C GLU A 15 -26.93 10.20 11.85
N MET A 16 -25.94 10.58 11.04
CA MET A 16 -25.46 11.96 10.97
C MET A 16 -26.41 12.85 10.16
N THR A 17 -26.64 14.06 10.65
CA THR A 17 -27.16 15.15 9.83
C THR A 17 -26.06 15.72 8.92
N GLU A 18 -26.43 16.37 7.82
CA GLU A 18 -25.44 17.01 6.93
C GLU A 18 -24.51 17.98 7.66
N ARG A 19 -25.04 18.73 8.65
CA ARG A 19 -24.23 19.65 9.46
C ARG A 19 -23.20 18.91 10.31
N GLN A 20 -23.57 17.78 10.89
CA GLN A 20 -22.66 16.93 11.68
C GLN A 20 -21.63 16.27 10.78
N ALA A 21 -22.07 15.72 9.64
CA ALA A 21 -21.20 15.11 8.64
C ALA A 21 -20.16 16.09 8.12
N ARG A 22 -20.53 17.35 7.82
CA ARG A 22 -19.59 18.40 7.40
C ARG A 22 -18.54 18.73 8.48
N ALA A 23 -18.96 18.79 9.74
CA ALA A 23 -18.04 19.04 10.84
C ALA A 23 -17.06 17.88 11.05
N GLU A 24 -17.54 16.64 10.97
CA GLU A 24 -16.71 15.44 11.12
C GLU A 24 -15.80 15.21 9.91
N HIS A 25 -16.29 15.47 8.69
CA HIS A 25 -15.50 15.44 7.46
C HIS A 25 -14.29 16.37 7.57
N LYS A 26 -14.51 17.63 7.96
CA LYS A 26 -13.42 18.59 8.16
C LYS A 26 -12.42 18.12 9.21
N ARG A 27 -12.91 17.60 10.34
CA ARG A 27 -12.05 17.09 11.43
C ARG A 27 -11.18 15.92 10.97
N LEU A 28 -11.78 14.93 10.30
CA LEU A 28 -11.08 13.76 9.77
C LEU A 28 -10.08 14.16 8.69
N ALA A 29 -10.42 15.14 7.84
CA ALA A 29 -9.51 15.61 6.82
C ALA A 29 -8.26 16.30 7.39
N GLU A 30 -8.44 17.11 8.45
CA GLU A 30 -7.32 17.73 9.17
C GLU A 30 -6.45 16.68 9.89
N GLU A 31 -7.08 15.69 10.53
CA GLU A 31 -6.38 14.61 11.25
C GLU A 31 -5.60 13.69 10.30
N ILE A 32 -6.19 13.30 9.17
CA ILE A 32 -5.49 12.50 8.14
C ILE A 32 -4.33 13.29 7.55
N ALA A 33 -4.50 14.58 7.24
CA ALA A 33 -3.41 15.40 6.70
C ALA A 33 -2.23 15.53 7.68
N HIS A 34 -2.52 15.61 8.98
CA HIS A 34 -1.48 15.62 10.01
C HIS A 34 -0.71 14.30 10.08
N HIS A 35 -1.40 13.16 10.04
CA HIS A 35 -0.74 11.85 10.04
C HIS A 35 -0.01 11.56 8.72
N ASP A 36 -0.50 12.07 7.58
CA ASP A 36 0.20 12.01 6.30
C ASP A 36 1.56 12.74 6.39
N GLU A 37 1.61 13.94 6.99
CA GLU A 37 2.85 14.69 7.19
C GLU A 37 3.82 13.93 8.12
N LEU A 38 3.33 13.41 9.24
CA LEU A 38 4.15 12.65 10.19
C LEU A 38 4.74 11.39 9.56
N TYR A 39 3.93 10.64 8.79
CA TYR A 39 4.34 9.40 8.16
C TYR A 39 5.26 9.63 6.95
N HIS A 40 4.99 10.63 6.11
CA HIS A 40 5.74 10.82 4.85
C HIS A 40 6.93 11.79 4.96
N GLU A 41 6.86 12.80 5.82
CA GLU A 41 7.91 13.83 5.90
C GLU A 41 8.80 13.68 7.13
N LYS A 42 8.24 13.23 8.26
CA LYS A 42 8.95 13.22 9.56
C LYS A 42 9.41 11.84 10.00
N ASP A 43 8.92 10.77 9.38
CA ASP A 43 9.19 9.38 9.76
C ASP A 43 8.91 9.11 11.26
N ASP A 44 7.86 9.76 11.80
CA ASP A 44 7.48 9.74 13.22
C ASP A 44 5.96 9.53 13.37
N PRO A 45 5.43 8.35 13.00
CA PRO A 45 4.00 8.08 13.04
C PRO A 45 3.48 7.99 14.48
N GLU A 46 2.49 8.83 14.81
CA GLU A 46 1.85 8.85 16.13
C GLU A 46 0.78 7.75 16.32
N ILE A 47 0.24 7.21 15.23
CA ILE A 47 -0.81 6.19 15.24
C ILE A 47 -0.42 4.99 14.38
N SER A 48 -0.97 3.83 14.70
CA SER A 48 -0.75 2.62 13.90
C SER A 48 -1.47 2.68 12.54
N ASP A 49 -0.98 1.93 11.56
CA ASP A 49 -1.63 1.78 10.25
C ASP A 49 -3.11 1.40 10.36
N ALA A 50 -3.44 0.50 11.31
CA ALA A 50 -4.81 0.08 11.56
C ALA A 50 -5.72 1.20 12.12
N GLU A 51 -5.17 2.16 12.86
CA GLU A 51 -5.90 3.33 13.34
C GLU A 51 -6.08 4.35 12.22
N TYR A 52 -5.03 4.56 11.43
CA TYR A 52 -5.07 5.43 10.25
C TYR A 52 -6.11 4.95 9.23
N ASP A 53 -6.14 3.64 8.95
CA ASP A 53 -7.13 3.03 8.06
C ASP A 53 -8.56 3.25 8.54
N LYS A 54 -8.81 3.22 9.85
CA LYS A 54 -10.15 3.52 10.41
C LYS A 54 -10.56 4.96 10.13
N LEU A 55 -9.64 5.92 10.23
CA LEU A 55 -9.90 7.32 9.89
C LEU A 55 -10.27 7.46 8.41
N ARG A 56 -9.46 6.87 7.51
CA ARG A 56 -9.68 6.85 6.06
C ARG A 56 -11.02 6.19 5.69
N GLN A 57 -11.35 5.04 6.29
CA GLN A 57 -12.61 4.33 6.06
C GLN A 57 -13.82 5.16 6.51
N ARG A 58 -13.74 5.80 7.69
CA ARG A 58 -14.82 6.67 8.18
C ARG A 58 -15.02 7.89 7.28
N LEU A 59 -13.95 8.54 6.84
CA LEU A 59 -14.02 9.67 5.91
C LEU A 59 -14.70 9.25 4.60
N LYS A 60 -14.29 8.11 4.03
CA LYS A 60 -14.88 7.55 2.80
C LYS A 60 -16.37 7.22 2.97
N ALA A 61 -16.78 6.70 4.12
CA ALA A 61 -18.20 6.42 4.41
C ALA A 61 -19.03 7.71 4.47
N ILE A 62 -18.50 8.77 5.09
CA ILE A 62 -19.16 10.09 5.13
C ILE A 62 -19.33 10.65 3.72
N GLU A 63 -18.29 10.60 2.90
CA GLU A 63 -18.33 11.11 1.53
C GLU A 63 -19.25 10.30 0.62
N ALA A 64 -19.31 8.98 0.78
CA ALA A 64 -20.27 8.15 0.07
C ALA A 64 -21.72 8.50 0.42
N ARG A 65 -21.97 8.88 1.69
CA ARG A 65 -23.31 9.27 2.15
C ARG A 65 -23.69 10.70 1.79
N PHE A 66 -22.72 11.60 1.79
CA PHE A 66 -22.89 13.03 1.51
C PHE A 66 -21.96 13.46 0.36
N PRO A 67 -22.26 13.09 -0.90
CA PRO A 67 -21.39 13.37 -2.05
C PRO A 67 -21.09 14.86 -2.25
N GLN A 68 -21.96 15.76 -1.79
CA GLN A 68 -21.76 17.20 -1.84
C GLN A 68 -20.63 17.73 -0.93
N LEU A 69 -20.09 16.89 -0.05
CA LEU A 69 -18.94 17.22 0.80
C LEU A 69 -17.59 16.91 0.12
N VAL A 70 -17.61 16.17 -0.99
CA VAL A 70 -16.40 15.87 -1.75
C VAL A 70 -16.03 17.11 -2.57
N ASP A 71 -14.90 17.72 -2.22
CA ASP A 71 -14.28 18.78 -3.01
C ASP A 71 -12.92 18.31 -3.57
N MET A 72 -12.29 19.17 -4.39
CA MET A 72 -10.98 18.87 -4.98
C MET A 72 -9.84 18.74 -3.97
N PHE A 73 -10.07 19.13 -2.71
CA PHE A 73 -9.09 19.04 -1.62
C PHE A 73 -9.35 17.85 -0.70
N SER A 74 -10.37 17.03 -0.98
CA SER A 74 -10.67 15.84 -0.19
C SER A 74 -9.45 14.91 -0.10
N PRO A 75 -9.05 14.47 1.11
CA PRO A 75 -7.98 13.49 1.30
C PRO A 75 -8.22 12.16 0.58
N THR A 76 -9.47 11.78 0.29
CA THR A 76 -9.79 10.56 -0.46
C THR A 76 -9.54 10.71 -1.96
N GLN A 77 -9.50 11.95 -2.46
CA GLN A 77 -9.14 12.29 -3.84
C GLN A 77 -7.61 12.43 -4.03
N LYS A 78 -6.86 12.66 -2.95
CA LYS A 78 -5.39 12.63 -2.97
C LYS A 78 -4.91 11.19 -3.11
N VAL A 79 -4.75 10.73 -4.34
CA VAL A 79 -4.07 9.46 -4.65
C VAL A 79 -2.57 9.71 -4.72
N ALA A 80 -1.85 9.00 -3.84
CA ALA A 80 -0.41 8.98 -3.64
C ALA A 80 0.20 10.30 -3.08
N PRO A 81 1.09 10.21 -2.08
CA PRO A 81 1.89 11.36 -1.68
C PRO A 81 2.66 11.88 -2.90
N THR A 82 2.84 13.20 -2.97
CA THR A 82 3.75 13.79 -3.95
C THR A 82 5.12 13.15 -3.73
N PRO A 83 5.74 12.51 -4.75
CA PRO A 83 7.05 11.89 -4.58
C PRO A 83 8.01 12.93 -4.01
N THR A 84 8.63 12.63 -2.87
CA THR A 84 9.58 13.54 -2.25
C THR A 84 10.63 13.96 -3.27
N THR A 85 10.85 15.27 -3.40
CA THR A 85 11.93 15.82 -4.23
C THR A 85 13.30 15.67 -3.58
N ALA A 86 13.36 15.11 -2.35
CA ALA A 86 14.60 14.88 -1.63
C ALA A 86 15.56 13.92 -2.35
N PHE A 87 15.03 13.03 -3.20
CA PHE A 87 15.84 12.06 -3.93
C PHE A 87 15.78 12.30 -5.44
N ALA A 88 16.95 12.40 -6.06
CA ALA A 88 17.06 12.41 -7.51
C ALA A 88 16.62 11.05 -8.08
N LYS A 89 15.83 11.06 -9.16
CA LYS A 89 15.47 9.83 -9.87
C LYS A 89 16.70 9.24 -10.53
N VAL A 90 16.98 7.97 -10.27
CA VAL A 90 18.04 7.21 -10.93
C VAL A 90 17.42 6.15 -11.81
N ARG A 91 17.91 6.02 -13.04
CA ARG A 91 17.55 4.91 -13.93
C ARG A 91 18.42 3.70 -13.59
N HIS A 92 17.79 2.59 -13.21
CA HIS A 92 18.52 1.32 -13.03
C HIS A 92 19.16 0.86 -14.35
N VAL A 93 20.38 0.34 -14.28
CA VAL A 93 21.11 -0.19 -15.46
C VAL A 93 20.40 -1.41 -16.05
N LYS A 94 19.81 -2.25 -15.19
CA LYS A 94 18.91 -3.33 -15.57
C LYS A 94 17.55 -3.14 -14.87
N PRO A 95 16.43 -3.51 -15.51
CA PRO A 95 15.13 -3.49 -14.85
C PRO A 95 15.15 -4.34 -13.57
N MET A 96 14.62 -3.81 -12.47
CA MET A 96 14.30 -4.60 -11.28
C MET A 96 12.93 -5.24 -11.50
N LEU A 97 12.88 -6.56 -11.54
CA LEU A 97 11.65 -7.32 -11.77
C LEU A 97 11.00 -7.72 -10.45
N SER A 98 9.69 -7.95 -10.48
CA SER A 98 8.96 -8.64 -9.41
C SER A 98 8.90 -10.14 -9.69
N LEU A 99 8.54 -10.90 -8.65
CA LEU A 99 8.21 -12.33 -8.76
C LEU A 99 6.70 -12.51 -8.67
N ASP A 100 6.19 -13.51 -9.38
CA ASP A 100 4.83 -14.00 -9.17
C ASP A 100 4.75 -14.80 -7.87
N ASN A 101 3.57 -14.80 -7.24
CA ASN A 101 3.33 -15.51 -5.99
C ASN A 101 2.67 -16.88 -6.23
N ALA A 102 2.88 -17.80 -5.29
CA ALA A 102 2.11 -19.03 -5.13
C ALA A 102 1.73 -19.16 -3.65
N PHE A 103 0.47 -19.48 -3.36
CA PHE A 103 -0.08 -19.58 -2.02
C PHE A 103 -0.54 -21.00 -1.67
N THR A 104 -0.65 -21.89 -2.66
CA THR A 104 -0.99 -23.30 -2.47
C THR A 104 0.05 -24.22 -3.12
N ASP A 105 0.05 -25.48 -2.67
CA ASP A 105 0.93 -26.52 -3.20
C ASP A 105 0.65 -26.80 -4.69
N GLU A 106 -0.62 -26.70 -5.12
CA GLU A 106 -0.99 -26.87 -6.53
C GLU A 106 -0.46 -25.74 -7.42
N GLU A 107 -0.50 -24.50 -6.93
CA GLU A 107 0.08 -23.35 -7.63
C GLU A 107 1.60 -23.48 -7.76
N LEU A 108 2.25 -23.93 -6.68
CA LEU A 108 3.69 -24.22 -6.67
C LEU A 108 4.03 -25.36 -7.64
N GLN A 109 3.28 -26.46 -7.62
CA GLN A 109 3.48 -27.57 -8.55
C GLN A 109 3.30 -27.11 -10.00
N GLY A 110 2.28 -26.29 -10.27
CA GLY A 110 2.07 -25.71 -11.58
C GLY A 110 3.22 -24.82 -12.06
N PHE A 111 3.90 -24.11 -11.14
CA PHE A 111 5.14 -23.39 -11.43
C PHE A 111 6.29 -24.35 -11.79
N LEU A 112 6.49 -25.40 -10.99
CA LEU A 112 7.54 -26.41 -11.24
C LEU A 112 7.36 -27.09 -12.60
N ASP A 113 6.12 -27.43 -12.97
CA ASP A 113 5.82 -28.03 -14.26
C ASP A 113 6.12 -27.07 -15.42
N ARG A 114 5.85 -25.76 -15.25
CA ARG A 114 6.21 -24.74 -16.25
C ARG A 114 7.73 -24.62 -16.42
N VAL A 115 8.48 -24.62 -15.31
CA VAL A 115 9.95 -24.58 -15.33
C VAL A 115 10.50 -25.79 -16.06
N ARG A 116 10.06 -27.01 -15.71
CA ARG A 116 10.49 -28.24 -16.37
C ARG A 116 10.22 -28.21 -17.88
N ARG A 117 8.99 -27.89 -18.29
CA ARG A 117 8.64 -27.79 -19.73
C ARG A 117 9.49 -26.76 -20.47
N GLY A 118 9.82 -25.65 -19.82
CA GLY A 118 10.72 -24.63 -20.37
C GLY A 118 12.13 -25.20 -20.62
N LEU A 119 12.69 -25.90 -19.63
CA LEU A 119 14.00 -26.52 -19.73
C LEU A 119 14.04 -27.67 -20.74
N GLU A 120 13.01 -28.52 -20.80
CA GLU A 120 12.89 -29.60 -21.79
C GLU A 120 12.85 -29.07 -23.23
N ARG A 121 12.34 -27.85 -23.43
CA ARG A 121 12.31 -27.20 -24.75
C ARG A 121 13.66 -26.62 -25.15
N GLU A 122 14.44 -26.14 -24.19
CA GLU A 122 15.69 -25.40 -24.43
C GLU A 122 16.94 -26.25 -24.25
N THR A 123 16.82 -27.44 -23.67
CA THR A 123 17.92 -28.35 -23.33
C THR A 123 17.52 -29.81 -23.51
N ASP A 124 18.49 -30.74 -23.56
CA ASP A 124 18.26 -32.18 -23.61
C ASP A 124 17.96 -32.78 -22.21
N LEU A 125 17.05 -32.15 -21.46
CA LEU A 125 16.71 -32.57 -20.11
C LEU A 125 15.98 -33.92 -20.14
N LYS A 126 16.47 -34.89 -19.37
CA LYS A 126 15.82 -36.20 -19.27
C LYS A 126 14.53 -36.13 -18.45
N PRO A 127 13.53 -36.98 -18.73
CA PRO A 127 12.25 -36.98 -18.00
C PRO A 127 12.38 -37.15 -16.48
N ASP A 128 13.40 -37.87 -16.03
CA ASP A 128 13.69 -38.19 -14.63
C ASP A 128 14.78 -37.30 -14.01
N ALA A 129 15.33 -36.34 -14.76
CA ALA A 129 16.38 -35.48 -14.26
C ALA A 129 15.87 -34.60 -13.12
N GLU A 130 16.60 -34.53 -12.01
CA GLU A 130 16.28 -33.63 -10.90
C GLU A 130 16.60 -32.17 -11.28
N ILE A 131 15.72 -31.25 -10.89
CA ILE A 131 15.91 -29.79 -11.06
C ILE A 131 16.25 -29.22 -9.69
N ALA A 132 17.49 -28.76 -9.52
CA ALA A 132 17.89 -28.10 -8.28
C ALA A 132 17.25 -26.71 -8.17
N LEU A 133 16.71 -26.40 -6.98
CA LEU A 133 16.12 -25.10 -6.65
C LEU A 133 16.88 -24.47 -5.48
N SER A 134 17.17 -23.18 -5.57
CA SER A 134 17.59 -22.39 -4.41
C SER A 134 16.35 -21.85 -3.71
N CYS A 135 16.23 -22.12 -2.40
CA CYS A 135 15.15 -21.62 -1.57
C CYS A 135 15.71 -20.61 -0.59
N GLU A 136 15.25 -19.36 -0.72
CA GLU A 136 15.65 -18.25 0.15
C GLU A 136 14.42 -17.70 0.87
N ALA A 137 14.59 -17.26 2.12
CA ALA A 137 13.51 -16.61 2.85
C ALA A 137 13.18 -15.28 2.17
N LYS A 138 11.89 -15.05 1.88
CA LYS A 138 11.43 -13.76 1.36
C LYS A 138 11.53 -12.71 2.47
N ILE A 139 12.50 -11.81 2.36
CA ILE A 139 12.62 -10.66 3.26
C ILE A 139 11.46 -9.69 2.98
N ASP A 140 10.74 -9.32 4.02
CA ASP A 140 9.67 -8.32 3.93
C ASP A 140 10.26 -6.93 4.19
N GLY A 141 10.54 -6.19 3.12
CA GLY A 141 11.24 -4.92 3.18
C GLY A 141 11.30 -4.22 1.82
N LEU A 142 12.22 -3.27 1.70
CA LEU A 142 12.41 -2.49 0.47
C LEU A 142 13.51 -3.09 -0.40
N SER A 143 13.23 -3.23 -1.69
CA SER A 143 14.24 -3.63 -2.68
C SER A 143 15.26 -2.50 -2.89
N ILE A 144 16.54 -2.81 -2.73
CA ILE A 144 17.65 -1.88 -2.99
C ILE A 144 18.50 -2.34 -4.18
N SER A 145 19.13 -1.38 -4.87
CA SER A 145 20.06 -1.63 -5.96
C SER A 145 21.38 -0.92 -5.66
N LEU A 146 22.46 -1.68 -5.54
CA LEU A 146 23.80 -1.16 -5.26
C LEU A 146 24.65 -1.24 -6.53
N ARG A 147 25.28 -0.13 -6.91
CA ARG A 147 26.25 -0.05 -8.00
C ARG A 147 27.64 0.15 -7.40
N TYR A 148 28.56 -0.72 -7.77
CA TYR A 148 29.97 -0.66 -7.40
C TYR A 148 30.77 -0.23 -8.63
N GLU A 149 31.72 0.68 -8.46
CA GLU A 149 32.66 1.13 -9.49
C GLU A 149 34.05 1.08 -8.86
N ASP A 150 34.94 0.31 -9.47
CA ASP A 150 36.29 0.02 -8.95
C ASP A 150 36.36 -0.72 -7.60
N GLY A 151 35.27 -1.40 -7.22
CA GLY A 151 35.17 -2.25 -6.02
C GLY A 151 34.21 -1.69 -5.00
#